data_AF-A0A538AIU5-F1
#
_entry.id   AF-A0A538AIU5-F1
#
_cell.length_a   1.000
_cell.length_b   1.000
_cell.length_c   1.000
_cell.angle_alpha   90.00
_cell.angle_beta   90.00
_cell.angle_gamma   90.00
#
_symmetry.space_group_name_H-M   'P 1'
#
loop_
_entity.id
_entity.type
_entity.pdbx_description
1 polymer ?
#
loop_
_entity_poly.entity_id
_entity_poly.type
_entity_poly.pdbx_seq_one_letter_code
_entity_poly.pdbx_strand_id
1 'polypeptide(L)'
;MSIRIGVDIGGTKIEALALDPAGREILRRRIPTPRGDYAATLAAVAGLVREMGDGTVGIGIPGALSRATGRVKNANSTWLIGRPLKQDLERAIGREVRL
;
A
#
# COMPACT_ATOMS: atom_id res chain seq x y z
N MET A 1 -2.52 -16.01 15.37
CA MET A 1 -2.26 -15.57 13.98
C MET A 1 -3.12 -14.36 13.71
N SER A 2 -2.52 -13.27 13.24
CA SER A 2 -3.20 -11.99 12.99
C SER A 2 -3.83 -11.94 11.60
N ILE A 3 -4.72 -10.97 11.36
CA ILE A 3 -5.26 -10.65 10.04
C ILE A 3 -4.11 -10.37 9.06
N ARG A 4 -4.30 -10.77 7.79
CA ARG A 4 -3.38 -10.44 6.70
C ARG A 4 -4.03 -9.40 5.80
N ILE A 5 -3.37 -8.27 5.62
CA ILE A 5 -3.87 -7.15 4.81
C ILE A 5 -3.00 -7.02 3.57
N GLY A 6 -3.63 -7.13 2.40
CA GLY A 6 -3.01 -6.83 1.12
C GLY A 6 -3.57 -5.52 0.57
N VAL A 7 -2.70 -4.64 0.07
CA VAL A 7 -3.10 -3.44 -0.68
C VAL A 7 -2.42 -3.45 -2.03
N ASP A 8 -3.14 -3.23 -3.12
CA ASP A 8 -2.58 -3.06 -4.46
C ASP A 8 -2.75 -1.61 -4.92
N ILE A 9 -1.65 -0.92 -5.19
CA ILE A 9 -1.64 0.46 -5.68
C ILE A 9 -1.54 0.43 -7.20
N GLY A 10 -2.67 0.48 -7.89
CA GLY A 10 -2.71 0.66 -9.34
C GLY A 10 -2.59 2.12 -9.77
N GLY A 11 -2.39 2.34 -11.08
CA GLY A 11 -2.37 3.70 -11.66
C GLY A 11 -3.74 4.39 -11.68
N THR A 12 -4.83 3.63 -11.55
CA THR A 12 -6.21 4.16 -11.62
C THR A 12 -7.02 3.85 -10.36
N LYS A 13 -6.76 2.71 -9.71
CA LYS A 13 -7.48 2.26 -8.52
C LYS A 13 -6.49 1.73 -7.48
N ILE A 14 -6.84 1.89 -6.21
CA ILE A 14 -6.20 1.21 -5.08
C ILE A 14 -7.21 0.18 -4.55
N GLU A 15 -6.77 -1.06 -4.35
CA GLU A 15 -7.59 -2.13 -3.79
C GLU A 15 -6.97 -2.65 -2.50
N ALA A 16 -7.79 -2.95 -1.49
CA ALA A 16 -7.35 -3.50 -0.22
C ALA A 16 -8.22 -4.69 0.19
N LEU A 17 -7.59 -5.73 0.72
CA LEU A 17 -8.19 -6.99 1.13
C LEU A 17 -7.66 -7.42 2.49
N ALA A 18 -8.56 -7.67 3.44
CA ALA A 18 -8.26 -8.31 4.72
C ALA A 18 -8.67 -9.79 4.67
N LEU A 19 -7.74 -10.66 5.08
CA LEU A 19 -7.96 -12.09 5.20
C LEU A 19 -7.82 -12.56 6.65
N ASP A 20 -8.69 -13.48 7.05
CA ASP A 20 -8.57 -14.21 8.31
C ASP A 20 -7.34 -15.18 8.27
N PRO A 21 -6.97 -15.78 9.41
CA PRO A 21 -5.88 -16.76 9.46
C PRO A 21 -6.10 -17.99 8.57
N ALA A 22 -7.34 -18.36 8.25
CA ALA A 22 -7.68 -19.45 7.34
C ALA A 22 -7.68 -19.01 5.86
N GLY A 23 -7.44 -17.73 5.57
CA GLY A 23 -7.44 -17.17 4.21
C GLY A 23 -8.80 -16.78 3.68
N ARG A 24 -9.83 -16.70 4.54
CA ARG A 24 -11.15 -16.21 4.14
C ARG A 24 -11.16 -14.69 4.11
N GLU A 25 -11.84 -14.13 3.12
CA GLU A 25 -12.05 -12.69 3.00
C GLU A 25 -12.92 -12.17 4.15
N ILE A 26 -12.38 -11.21 4.90
CA ILE A 26 -13.10 -10.46 5.94
C ILE A 26 -13.67 -9.18 5.32
N LEU A 27 -12.85 -8.46 4.57
CA LEU A 27 -13.20 -7.16 4.03
C LEU A 27 -12.44 -6.88 2.74
N ARG A 28 -13.13 -6.32 1.75
CA ARG A 28 -12.54 -5.77 0.52
C ARG A 28 -13.01 -4.35 0.30
N ARG A 29 -12.09 -3.49 -0.14
CA ARG A 29 -12.35 -2.10 -0.50
C ARG A 29 -11.59 -1.74 -1.76
N ARG A 30 -12.19 -0.88 -2.58
CA ARG A 30 -11.57 -0.34 -3.79
C ARG A 30 -11.91 1.12 -3.93
N ILE A 31 -10.90 1.96 -4.14
CA ILE A 31 -11.05 3.41 -4.29
C ILE A 31 -10.31 3.90 -5.53
N PRO A 32 -10.66 5.07 -6.09
CA PRO A 32 -9.83 5.74 -7.08
C PRO A 32 -8.42 6.05 -6.53
N THR A 33 -7.38 5.87 -7.36
CA THR A 33 -6.03 6.31 -7.00
C THR A 33 -5.93 7.83 -7.09
N PRO A 34 -5.41 8.53 -6.07
CA PRO A 34 -5.07 9.95 -6.16
C PRO A 34 -3.90 10.18 -7.13
N ARG A 35 -4.20 10.28 -8.43
CA ARG A 35 -3.19 10.35 -9.49
C ARG A 35 -2.42 11.66 -9.41
N GLY A 36 -1.09 11.57 -9.54
CA GLY A 36 -0.21 12.74 -9.51
C GLY A 36 0.08 13.27 -8.11
N ASP A 37 -0.53 12.72 -7.06
CA ASP A 37 -0.38 13.19 -5.69
C ASP A 37 0.14 12.07 -4.78
N TYR A 38 1.41 12.19 -4.42
CA TYR A 38 2.10 11.25 -3.54
C TYR A 38 1.53 11.27 -2.12
N ALA A 39 1.29 12.44 -1.55
CA ALA A 39 0.81 12.56 -0.18
C ALA A 39 -0.62 12.03 -0.04
N ALA A 40 -1.49 12.35 -1.01
CA ALA A 40 -2.84 11.80 -1.05
C ALA A 40 -2.83 10.28 -1.26
N THR A 41 -1.90 9.74 -2.05
CA THR A 41 -1.74 8.28 -2.19
C THR A 41 -1.38 7.62 -0.86
N LEU A 42 -0.44 8.19 -0.10
CA LEU A 42 -0.08 7.67 1.23
C LEU A 42 -1.27 7.71 2.19
N ALA A 43 -1.99 8.83 2.24
CA ALA A 43 -3.15 9.00 3.11
C ALA A 43 -4.28 8.01 2.76
N ALA A 44 -4.53 7.79 1.46
CA ALA A 44 -5.53 6.86 0.98
C ALA A 44 -5.20 5.41 1.40
N VAL A 45 -3.96 4.98 1.22
CA VAL A 45 -3.50 3.64 1.64
C VAL A 45 -3.58 3.49 3.16
N ALA A 46 -3.12 4.48 3.93
CA ALA A 46 -3.20 4.43 5.38
C ALA A 46 -4.64 4.39 5.90
N GLY A 47 -5.56 5.10 5.24
CA GLY A 47 -7.00 5.04 5.49
C GLY A 47 -7.55 3.63 5.31
N LEU A 48 -7.28 3.02 4.15
CA LEU A 48 -7.71 1.65 3.85
C LEU A 48 -7.14 0.66 4.87
N VAL A 49 -5.85 0.73 5.19
CA VAL A 49 -5.24 -0.19 6.17
C VAL A 49 -5.88 -0.06 7.56
N ARG A 50 -6.24 1.17 7.97
CA ARG A 50 -6.93 1.40 9.24
C ARG A 50 -8.33 0.79 9.26
N GLU A 51 -9.08 0.87 8.15
CA GLU A 51 -10.39 0.23 8.01
C GLU A 51 -10.31 -1.31 8.10
N MET A 52 -9.20 -1.90 7.63
CA MET A 52 -8.99 -3.35 7.64
C MET A 52 -8.61 -3.91 9.02
N GLY A 53 -8.24 -3.04 9.97
CA GLY A 53 -7.91 -3.40 11.35
C GLY A 53 -6.45 -3.82 11.57
N ASP A 54 -6.21 -4.58 12.64
CA ASP A 54 -4.86 -4.92 13.07
C ASP A 54 -4.33 -6.24 12.49
N GLY A 55 -3.16 -6.15 11.85
CA GLY A 55 -2.60 -7.28 11.11
C GLY A 55 -1.30 -6.94 10.39
N THR A 56 -0.75 -7.94 9.69
CA THR A 56 0.42 -7.75 8.83
C THR A 56 0.00 -7.06 7.54
N VAL A 57 0.82 -6.13 7.04
CA VAL A 57 0.51 -5.33 5.84
C VAL A 57 1.50 -5.63 4.72
N GLY A 58 0.99 -6.12 3.60
CA GLY A 58 1.70 -6.25 2.34
C GLY A 58 1.11 -5.31 1.29
N ILE A 59 1.96 -4.63 0.53
CA ILE A 59 1.56 -3.62 -0.45
C ILE A 59 2.20 -3.93 -1.80
N GLY A 60 1.39 -4.11 -2.83
CA GLY A 60 1.81 -4.19 -4.23
C GLY A 60 1.87 -2.80 -4.86
N ILE A 61 2.89 -2.55 -5.66
CA ILE A 61 3.07 -1.29 -6.40
C ILE A 61 3.33 -1.56 -7.87
N PRO A 62 2.97 -0.64 -8.78
CA PRO A 62 3.09 -0.86 -10.20
C PRO A 62 4.49 -0.42 -10.67
N GLY A 63 5.52 -1.00 -10.05
CA GLY A 63 6.93 -0.66 -10.20
C GLY A 63 7.80 -1.48 -9.23
N ALA A 64 9.03 -1.03 -8.96
CA ALA A 64 9.93 -1.75 -8.04
C ALA A 64 10.72 -0.80 -7.15
N LEU A 65 11.19 -1.28 -6.00
CA LEU A 65 12.17 -0.56 -5.18
C LEU A 65 13.58 -0.75 -5.77
N SER A 66 14.33 0.34 -5.88
CA SER A 66 15.75 0.29 -6.20
C SER A 66 16.54 -0.28 -5.02
N ARG A 67 17.32 -1.34 -5.25
CA ARG A 67 18.21 -1.90 -4.21
C ARG A 67 19.26 -0.91 -3.71
N ALA A 68 19.69 0.02 -4.56
CA ALA A 68 20.73 1.00 -4.23
C ALA A 68 20.20 2.15 -3.36
N THR A 69 18.94 2.54 -3.52
CA THR A 69 18.40 3.77 -2.89
C THR A 69 17.18 3.54 -2.02
N GLY A 70 16.55 2.37 -2.07
CA GLY A 70 15.28 2.09 -1.40
C GLY A 70 14.09 2.89 -1.95
N ARG A 71 14.27 3.63 -3.05
CA ARG A 71 13.24 4.47 -3.69
C ARG A 71 12.58 3.73 -4.84
N VAL A 72 11.33 4.07 -5.13
CA VAL A 72 10.59 3.49 -6.25
C VAL A 72 11.26 3.87 -7.59
N LYS A 73 11.32 2.91 -8.51
CA LYS A 73 11.76 3.07 -9.91
C LYS A 73 10.81 2.34 -10.85
N ASN A 74 10.83 2.73 -12.11
CA ASN A 74 10.13 2.06 -13.22
C ASN A 74 8.64 1.81 -12.92
N ALA A 75 7.93 2.87 -12.50
CA ALA A 75 6.51 2.77 -12.15
C ALA A 75 5.60 3.49 -13.14
N ASN A 76 4.49 2.87 -13.52
CA ASN A 76 3.46 3.53 -14.34
C ASN A 76 2.78 4.67 -13.57
N SER A 77 2.69 4.55 -12.25
CA SER A 77 2.33 5.63 -11.33
C SER A 77 3.54 6.54 -11.10
N THR A 78 3.80 7.44 -12.04
CA THR A 78 5.05 8.23 -12.11
C THR A 78 5.30 9.11 -10.88
N TRP A 79 4.25 9.55 -10.17
CA TRP A 79 4.39 10.33 -8.93
C TRP A 79 4.99 9.53 -7.76
N LEU A 80 5.06 8.20 -7.88
CA LEU A 80 5.76 7.33 -6.93
C LEU A 80 7.27 7.28 -7.21
N ILE A 81 7.72 7.50 -8.45
CA ILE A 81 9.13 7.36 -8.85
C ILE A 81 10.01 8.29 -8.01
N GLY A 82 11.13 7.75 -7.52
CA GLY A 82 12.09 8.48 -6.68
C GLY A 82 11.64 8.66 -5.23
N ARG A 83 10.43 8.23 -4.86
CA ARG A 83 9.92 8.39 -3.49
C ARG A 83 10.32 7.24 -2.56
N PRO A 84 10.54 7.52 -1.25
CA PRO A 84 10.86 6.52 -0.24
C PRO A 84 9.58 5.82 0.28
N LEU A 85 8.81 5.24 -0.64
CA LEU A 85 7.44 4.79 -0.39
C LEU A 85 7.28 3.87 0.82
N LYS A 86 8.20 2.91 1.03
CA LYS A 86 8.19 2.02 2.20
C LYS A 86 8.16 2.81 3.50
N GLN A 87 9.15 3.69 3.66
CA GLN A 87 9.40 4.43 4.90
C GLN A 87 8.27 5.41 5.20
N ASP A 88 7.71 6.02 4.17
CA ASP A 88 6.60 6.96 4.32
C ASP A 88 5.27 6.25 4.63
N LEU A 89 5.03 5.05 4.06
CA LEU A 89 3.88 4.22 4.41
C LEU A 89 3.97 3.68 5.83
N GLU A 90 5.14 3.22 6.26
CA GLU A 90 5.38 2.82 7.66
C GLU A 90 5.14 4.01 8.60
N ARG A 91 5.64 5.20 8.20
CA ARG A 91 5.24 6.55 8.64
C ARG A 91 3.74 6.68 8.94
N ALA A 92 2.96 6.63 7.87
CA ALA A 92 1.54 6.97 7.88
C ALA A 92 0.66 5.89 8.54
N ILE A 93 1.07 4.62 8.48
CA ILE A 93 0.32 3.49 9.02
C ILE A 93 0.68 3.22 10.50
N GLY A 94 1.92 3.53 10.91
CA GLY A 94 2.40 3.32 12.28
C GLY A 94 2.84 1.89 12.59
N ARG A 95 3.14 1.07 11.56
CA ARG A 95 3.72 -0.28 11.71
C ARG A 95 4.47 -0.71 10.45
N GLU A 96 5.20 -1.82 10.54
CA GLU A 96 5.97 -2.39 9.44
C GLU A 96 5.09 -2.69 8.22
N VAL A 97 5.62 -2.41 7.03
CA VAL A 97 5.01 -2.68 5.74
C VAL A 97 5.98 -3.47 4.86
N ARG A 98 5.44 -4.46 4.13
CA ARG A 98 6.18 -5.20 3.10
C ARG A 98 5.76 -4.70 1.72
N LEU A 99 6.74 -4.44 0.84
CA LEU A 99 6.58 -3.99 -0.56
C LEU A 99 7.26 -4.99 -1.51
#